data_AF-M3H612-F1
#
_entry.id   AF-M3H612-F1
#
_cell.length_a   1.000
_cell.length_b   1.000
_cell.length_c   1.000
_cell.angle_alpha   90.00
_cell.angle_beta   90.00
_cell.angle_gamma   90.00
#
_symmetry.space_group_name_H-M   'P 1'
#
loop_
_entity.id
_entity.type
_entity.pdbx_description
1 polymer ?
#
loop_
_entity_poly.entity_id
_entity_poly.type
_entity_poly.pdbx_seq_one_letter_code
_entity_poly.pdbx_strand_id
1 'polypeptide(L)'
;MKVSFLADVYKGQQFQGMVQLLSPIVDQKSHTVEIKALVDNKNKLLKPGMFIRANITTGQEQPTIRIPSNAVVLNEDGTTGIVCVVRNGKSYKKRSQVRISE
;
A
#
# COMPACT_ATOMS: atom_id res chain seq x y z
N MET A 1 -1.00 2.66 11.99
CA MET A 1 -1.01 2.05 10.63
C MET A 1 -1.46 0.61 10.75
N LYS A 2 -2.39 0.17 9.89
CA LYS A 2 -2.88 -1.21 9.90
C LYS A 2 -1.85 -2.12 9.24
N VAL A 3 -1.61 -3.28 9.82
CA VAL A 3 -0.80 -4.34 9.20
C VAL A 3 -1.65 -5.58 9.03
N SER A 4 -1.53 -6.23 7.87
CA SER A 4 -2.09 -7.55 7.60
C SER A 4 -0.97 -8.47 7.16
N PHE A 5 -0.98 -9.72 7.60
CA PHE A 5 0.12 -10.63 7.26
C PHE A 5 -0.35 -12.09 7.19
N LEU A 6 0.47 -12.89 6.51
CA LEU A 6 0.36 -14.34 6.45
C LEU A 6 1.58 -14.95 7.14
N ALA A 7 1.36 -15.98 7.96
CA ALA A 7 2.45 -16.79 8.49
C ALA A 7 2.69 -17.98 7.57
N ASP A 8 3.94 -18.29 7.26
CA ASP A 8 4.28 -19.36 6.30
C ASP A 8 3.78 -20.74 6.74
N VAL A 9 3.66 -20.94 8.05
CA VAL A 9 3.16 -22.17 8.68
C VAL A 9 1.65 -22.36 8.46
N TYR A 10 0.88 -21.27 8.31
CA TYR A 10 -0.57 -21.31 8.13
C TYR A 10 -0.96 -20.79 6.75
N LYS A 11 -1.01 -21.69 5.76
CA LYS A 11 -1.35 -21.33 4.38
C LYS A 11 -2.75 -20.69 4.31
N GLY A 12 -2.80 -19.46 3.79
CA GLY A 12 -4.05 -18.73 3.53
C GLY A 12 -4.70 -18.10 4.77
N GLN A 13 -4.17 -18.30 5.98
CA GLN A 13 -4.72 -17.67 7.18
C GLN A 13 -4.15 -16.26 7.34
N GLN A 14 -5.04 -15.27 7.29
CA GLN A 14 -4.69 -13.86 7.46
C GLN A 14 -4.78 -13.42 8.91
N PHE A 15 -3.74 -12.73 9.36
CA PHE A 15 -3.66 -12.08 10.65
C PHE A 15 -3.67 -10.56 10.46
N GLN A 16 -4.20 -9.83 11.44
CA GLN A 16 -4.28 -8.37 11.41
C GLN A 16 -3.76 -7.80 12.72
N GLY A 17 -3.09 -6.65 12.63
CA GLY A 17 -2.56 -5.94 13.77
C GLY A 17 -2.39 -4.45 13.49
N MET A 18 -1.74 -3.77 14.43
CA MET A 18 -1.40 -2.36 14.32
C MET A 18 0.08 -2.15 14.59
N VAL A 19 0.73 -1.37 13.71
CA VAL A 19 2.11 -0.91 13.95
C VAL A 19 2.12 0.00 15.18
N GLN A 20 2.95 -0.34 16.15
CA GLN A 20 3.16 0.40 17.39
C GLN A 20 4.46 1.21 17.37
N LEU A 21 5.50 0.69 16.70
CA LEU A 21 6.79 1.34 16.62
C LEU A 21 7.39 1.17 15.23
N LEU A 22 7.97 2.25 14.72
CA LEU A 22 8.88 2.25 13.59
C LEU A 22 10.22 2.76 14.11
N SER A 23 11.27 1.94 13.99
CA SER A 23 12.60 2.31 14.47
C SER A 23 13.14 3.49 13.64
N PRO A 24 13.76 4.51 14.27
CA PRO A 24 14.44 5.57 13.54
C PRO A 24 15.80 5.12 12.98
N ILE A 25 16.31 3.96 13.42
CA ILE A 25 17.61 3.43 13.03
C ILE A 25 17.41 2.48 11.84
N VAL A 26 18.13 2.77 10.76
CA VAL A 26 18.22 1.91 9.58
C VAL A 26 19.40 0.96 9.77
N ASP A 27 19.18 -0.33 9.57
CA ASP A 27 20.28 -1.29 9.45
C ASP A 27 20.99 -1.05 8.12
N GLN A 28 22.23 -0.57 8.16
CA GLN A 28 22.99 -0.21 6.97
C GLN A 28 23.36 -1.42 6.10
N LYS A 29 23.42 -2.62 6.66
CA LYS A 29 23.82 -3.83 5.94
C LYS A 29 22.66 -4.39 5.13
N SER A 30 21.46 -4.42 5.72
CA SER A 30 20.26 -4.94 5.06
C SER A 30 19.41 -3.85 4.39
N HIS A 31 19.69 -2.57 4.63
CA HIS A 31 18.85 -1.44 4.24
C HIS A 31 17.39 -1.57 4.74
N THR A 32 17.22 -2.16 5.92
CA THR A 32 15.89 -2.41 6.51
C THR A 32 15.68 -1.57 7.77
N VAL A 33 14.41 -1.29 8.07
CA VAL A 33 13.98 -0.64 9.32
C VAL A 33 13.19 -1.64 10.16
N GLU A 34 13.47 -1.68 11.47
CA GLU A 34 12.70 -2.52 12.39
C GLU A 34 11.32 -1.91 12.65
N ILE A 35 10.27 -2.72 12.52
CA ILE A 35 8.89 -2.36 12.82
C ILE A 35 8.34 -3.32 13.86
N LYS A 36 7.72 -2.78 14.91
CA LYS A 36 6.98 -3.58 15.92
C LYS A 36 5.50 -3.36 15.75
N ALA A 37 4.76 -4.45 15.62
CA ALA A 37 3.31 -4.45 15.53
C ALA A 37 2.68 -5.26 16.66
N LEU A 38 1.55 -4.78 17.16
CA LEU A 38 0.71 -5.49 18.10
C LEU A 38 -0.33 -6.30 17.33
N VAL A 39 -0.46 -7.57 17.69
CA VAL A 39 -1.36 -8.54 17.06
C VAL A 39 -2.06 -9.33 18.16
N ASP A 40 -3.36 -9.55 18.02
CA ASP A 40 -4.10 -10.42 18.92
C ASP A 40 -3.71 -11.89 18.67
N ASN A 41 -3.28 -12.57 19.73
CA ASN A 41 -2.87 -13.97 19.70
C ASN A 41 -3.57 -14.80 20.80
N LYS A 42 -4.86 -14.52 21.08
CA LYS A 42 -5.68 -15.26 22.07
C LYS A 42 -5.58 -16.79 21.95
N ASN A 43 -5.57 -17.31 20.72
CA ASN A 43 -5.52 -18.75 20.45
C ASN A 43 -4.09 -19.33 20.46
N LYS A 44 -3.07 -18.53 20.77
CA LYS A 44 -1.64 -18.92 20.81
C LYS A 44 -1.14 -19.58 19.52
N LEU A 45 -1.71 -19.17 18.39
CA LEU A 45 -1.36 -19.70 17.06
C LEU A 45 -0.01 -19.18 16.60
N LEU A 46 0.29 -17.91 16.87
CA LEU A 46 1.57 -17.29 16.52
C LEU A 46 2.61 -17.64 17.57
N LYS A 47 3.73 -18.23 17.15
CA LYS A 47 4.85 -18.58 18.02
C LYS A 47 6.08 -17.75 17.66
N PRO A 48 6.97 -17.44 18.62
CA PRO A 48 8.25 -16.78 18.34
C PRO A 48 9.06 -17.56 17.29
N GLY A 49 9.77 -16.81 16.42
CA GLY A 49 10.61 -17.38 15.36
C GLY A 49 9.88 -17.74 14.06
N MET A 50 8.56 -17.58 13.99
CA MET A 50 7.82 -17.78 12.73
C MET A 50 8.12 -16.68 11.71
N PHE A 51 8.33 -17.09 10.47
CA PHE A 51 8.41 -16.17 9.34
C PHE A 51 7.01 -15.78 8.86
N ILE A 52 6.87 -14.49 8.54
CA ILE A 52 5.62 -13.91 8.05
C ILE A 52 5.89 -13.04 6.81
N ARG A 53 4.87 -12.87 5.99
CA ARG A 53 4.82 -11.85 4.93
C ARG A 53 3.75 -10.83 5.29
N ALA A 54 4.15 -9.58 5.48
CA ALA A 54 3.28 -8.50 5.95
C ALA A 54 3.09 -7.41 4.90
N ASN A 55 1.85 -6.94 4.79
CA ASN A 55 1.44 -5.75 4.07
C ASN A 55 1.02 -4.68 5.09
N ILE A 56 1.72 -3.56 5.07
CA ILE A 56 1.42 -2.40 5.93
C ILE A 56 0.68 -1.38 5.07
N THR A 57 -0.56 -1.07 5.44
CA THR A 57 -1.31 -0.01 4.78
C THR A 57 -0.82 1.34 5.28
N THR A 58 -0.17 2.09 4.39
CA THR A 58 0.34 3.44 4.64
C THR A 58 -0.58 4.49 4.02
N GLY A 59 -0.64 5.67 4.65
CA GLY A 59 -1.52 6.75 4.23
C GLY A 59 -3.00 6.55 4.63
N GLN A 60 -3.81 7.57 4.38
CA GLN A 60 -5.26 7.50 4.48
C GLN A 60 -5.85 7.46 3.07
N GLU A 61 -6.92 6.68 2.89
CA GLU A 61 -7.73 6.80 1.67
C GLU A 61 -8.39 8.18 1.68
N GLN A 62 -7.83 9.08 0.90
CA GLN A 62 -8.51 10.32 0.56
C GLN A 62 -9.56 10.00 -0.50
N PRO A 63 -10.77 10.58 -0.43
CA PRO A 63 -11.76 10.44 -1.49
C PRO A 63 -11.19 11.05 -2.77
N THR A 64 -10.81 10.18 -3.71
CA THR A 64 -10.26 10.57 -5.02
C THR A 64 -10.99 9.83 -6.13
N ILE A 65 -10.95 10.41 -7.33
CA ILE A 65 -11.40 9.72 -8.54
C ILE A 65 -10.29 8.78 -8.98
N ARG A 66 -10.56 7.48 -9.01
CA ARG A 66 -9.64 6.46 -9.52
C ARG A 66 -9.96 6.15 -10.97
N ILE A 67 -8.93 6.15 -11.82
CA ILE A 67 -8.98 5.74 -13.22
C ILE A 67 -7.82 4.77 -13.50
N PRO A 68 -7.92 3.90 -14.51
CA PRO A 68 -6.80 3.04 -14.92
C PRO A 68 -5.55 3.87 -15.23
N SER A 69 -4.38 3.39 -14.82
CA SER A 69 -3.10 4.08 -15.05
C SER A 69 -2.81 4.29 -16.54
N ASN A 70 -3.19 3.32 -17.37
CA ASN A 70 -3.06 3.40 -18.83
C ASN A 70 -4.05 4.38 -19.51
N ALA A 71 -5.01 4.93 -18.78
CA ALA A 71 -5.93 5.96 -19.28
C ALA A 71 -5.40 7.39 -19.11
N VAL A 72 -4.20 7.54 -18.52
CA VAL A 72 -3.53 8.82 -18.28
C VAL A 72 -2.33 8.95 -19.21
N VAL A 73 -2.27 10.04 -19.97
CA VAL A 73 -1.05 10.45 -20.66
C VAL A 73 -0.31 11.44 -19.74
N LEU A 74 0.79 11.01 -19.15
CA LEU A 74 1.59 11.82 -18.23
C LEU A 74 2.43 12.85 -18.99
N ASN A 75 2.60 14.03 -18.39
CA ASN A 75 3.65 14.96 -18.81
C ASN A 75 5.00 14.53 -18.22
N GLU A 76 6.09 15.14 -18.69
CA GLU A 76 7.47 14.80 -18.30
C GLU A 76 7.71 14.86 -16.78
N ASP A 77 6.97 15.72 -16.06
CA ASP A 77 7.07 15.86 -14.60
C ASP A 77 6.36 14.75 -13.80
N GLY A 78 5.53 13.91 -14.43
CA GLY A 78 4.76 12.84 -13.78
C GLY A 78 3.68 13.30 -12.79
N THR A 79 3.52 14.60 -12.56
CA THR A 79 2.56 15.19 -11.60
C THR A 79 1.26 15.63 -12.27
N THR A 80 1.33 15.90 -13.57
CA THR A 80 0.19 16.32 -14.38
C THR A 80 -0.02 15.35 -15.54
N GLY A 81 -1.29 15.06 -15.81
CA GLY A 81 -1.69 14.14 -16.88
C GLY A 81 -2.87 14.68 -17.67
N ILE A 82 -3.01 14.16 -18.88
CA ILE A 82 -4.17 14.38 -19.73
C ILE A 82 -5.01 13.10 -19.70
N VAL A 83 -6.30 13.26 -19.42
CA VAL A 83 -7.30 12.20 -19.52
C VAL A 83 -8.28 12.55 -20.64
N CYS A 84 -8.66 11.55 -21.43
CA CYS A 84 -9.66 11.70 -22.49
C CYS A 84 -11.02 11.21 -21.99
N VAL A 85 -11.95 12.14 -21.76
CA VAL A 85 -13.30 11.83 -21.33
C VAL A 85 -14.19 11.67 -22.55
N VAL A 86 -14.89 10.54 -22.68
CA VAL A 86 -15.83 10.31 -23.79
C VAL A 86 -17.24 10.75 -23.37
N ARG A 87 -17.87 11.61 -24.17
CA ARG A 87 -19.28 11.99 -24.04
C ARG A 87 -19.92 12.00 -25.42
N ASN A 88 -21.07 11.33 -25.58
CA ASN A 88 -21.84 11.29 -26.83
C ASN A 88 -20.99 10.92 -28.07
N GLY A 89 -20.12 9.91 -27.93
CA GLY A 89 -19.23 9.46 -29.01
C GLY A 89 -18.06 10.40 -29.35
N LYS A 90 -17.86 11.50 -28.61
CA LYS A 90 -16.75 12.44 -28.78
C LYS A 90 -15.81 12.42 -27.58
N SER A 91 -14.50 12.51 -27.83
CA SER A 91 -13.48 12.57 -26.77
C SER A 91 -13.10 14.01 -26.43
N TYR A 92 -12.96 14.31 -25.15
CA TYR A 92 -12.56 15.61 -24.63
C TYR A 92 -11.30 15.46 -23.77
N LYS A 93 -10.25 16.19 -24.13
CA LYS A 93 -9.01 16.23 -23.33
C LYS A 93 -9.24 17.07 -22.09
N LYS A 94 -8.95 16.51 -20.92
CA LYS A 94 -8.96 17.21 -19.63
C LYS A 94 -7.60 17.09 -18.98
N ARG A 95 -6.99 18.22 -18.63
CA ARG A 95 -5.77 18.26 -17.82
C ARG A 95 -6.16 18.04 -16.36
N SER A 96 -5.42 17.19 -15.65
CA SER A 96 -5.70 16.89 -14.24
C SER A 96 -4.40 16.61 -13.49
N GLN A 97 -4.35 17.01 -12.23
CA GLN A 97 -3.33 16.53 -11.31
C GLN A 97 -3.59 15.05 -11.05
N VAL A 98 -2.53 14.26 -11.12
CA VAL A 98 -2.61 12.81 -11.00
C VAL A 98 -1.58 12.33 -9.99
N ARG A 99 -1.97 11.30 -9.25
CA ARG A 99 -1.08 10.59 -8.34
C ARG A 99 -1.21 9.11 -8.65
N ILE A 100 -0.10 8.46 -8.96
CA ILE A 100 -0.07 7.00 -9.11
C ILE A 100 -0.10 6.41 -7.71
N SER A 101 -1.11 5.57 -7.45
CA SER A 101 -1.15 4.72 -6.26
C SER A 101 -0.73 3.31 -6.67
N GLU A 102 0.29 2.77 -6.00
CA GLU A 102 0.68 1.35 -6.07
C GLU A 102 -0.18 0.47 -5.14
#